data_AF-A0A3L7SHJ4-F1
#
_entry.id   AF-A0A3L7SHJ4-F1
#
_cell.length_a   1.000
_cell.length_b   1.000
_cell.length_c   1.000
_cell.angle_alpha   90.00
_cell.angle_beta   90.00
_cell.angle_gamma   90.00
#
_symmetry.space_group_name_H-M   'P 1'
#
loop_
_entity.id
_entity.type
_entity.pdbx_description
1 polymer ?
#
loop_
_entity_poly.entity_id
_entity_poly.type
_entity_poly.pdbx_seq_one_letter_code
_entity_poly.pdbx_strand_id
1 'polypeptide(L)'
;MTYQLFDQLTPITTSKIKQLVGTDFYTGKVFHRIASGFADANGFIEQGGSVNGDGTGEVPLPGFPFQDEFVQSLVFDSKYQLAMANAGPDTNSSQFFATTGQPQFLNYKHTIFAQLVDGSSLVDQLTTIALNGTTPVNPVTINSATITNQNNNAVIMISAPTAVTGQTSTVTVNATDLVDGSTTSQTFTVNMVNSPVVNKPFLAPVTLQPNYPLNPVTSSFTLSAGNPQVGTTYNYIVAKGVQFNPSTGQQEFTPVTDATVNINQATGVVQITPNAGFTGPMNLVVGIRDQVDRTGTGNLDNPGNFDQQKITMTFSANAPTVPVAVPQTVDRATQPGNVSIQLVGQPGDPTVPTTLTYDLKTSPTHGTLLNFDPVKGTVIYRPDATYIGSDTFQFAVTDSAGLTSLPATVTILGPAGDTRSVRVQNGLLIVTPPPFKQNNTVYIQAVDNVLRVIVNGKIDSQQPIASNIRRIILFGSKRNDTLAIDPAITIPSSINGGMGGQNHLRAGGGASIMQGWWGKFNTMKGSPQKDQLIGTAGRTHFVKTVGNDTMFTGDPTAALHGPKGTFYKWVNNRLVAIPAPKPLPKFKKR
;
A
#
# COMPACT_ATOMS: atom_id res chain seq x y z
N MET A 1 -5.33 4.08 38.01
CA MET A 1 -4.55 3.85 36.78
C MET A 1 -5.06 4.80 35.72
N THR A 2 -4.19 5.56 35.09
CA THR A 2 -4.54 6.49 34.02
C THR A 2 -3.85 6.04 32.75
N TYR A 3 -4.62 5.87 31.68
CA TYR A 3 -4.12 5.42 30.38
C TYR A 3 -4.38 6.50 29.33
N GLN A 4 -3.40 6.74 28.46
CA GLN A 4 -3.59 7.51 27.25
C GLN A 4 -4.05 6.59 26.12
N LEU A 5 -5.27 6.83 25.63
CA LEU A 5 -5.85 6.08 24.52
C LEU A 5 -5.23 6.49 23.18
N PHE A 6 -5.08 5.54 22.26
CA PHE A 6 -4.51 5.74 20.94
C PHE A 6 -5.59 6.00 19.87
N ASP A 7 -6.40 7.04 20.07
CA ASP A 7 -7.57 7.35 19.24
C ASP A 7 -7.29 7.42 17.73
N GLN A 8 -6.09 7.85 17.34
CA GLN A 8 -5.70 7.97 15.94
C GLN A 8 -5.22 6.65 15.32
N LEU A 9 -4.80 5.69 16.14
CA LEU A 9 -4.19 4.43 15.70
C LEU A 9 -5.21 3.29 15.77
N THR A 10 -6.06 3.27 16.79
CA THR A 10 -7.10 2.26 17.02
C THR A 10 -8.47 2.92 17.32
N PRO A 11 -9.01 3.68 16.35
CA PRO A 11 -10.21 4.49 16.55
C PRO A 11 -11.47 3.69 16.89
N ILE A 12 -11.65 2.48 16.33
CA ILE A 12 -12.84 1.66 16.60
C ILE A 12 -12.79 1.17 18.06
N THR A 13 -11.65 0.63 18.46
CA THR A 13 -11.41 0.08 19.80
C THR A 13 -11.56 1.16 20.85
N THR A 14 -10.87 2.29 20.69
CA THR A 14 -10.96 3.41 21.62
C THR A 14 -12.37 4.01 21.68
N SER A 15 -13.09 4.09 20.56
CA SER A 15 -14.51 4.49 20.54
C SER A 15 -15.39 3.52 21.32
N LYS A 16 -15.17 2.21 21.20
CA LYS A 16 -15.92 1.18 21.94
C LYS A 16 -15.63 1.22 23.43
N ILE A 17 -14.36 1.41 23.82
CA ILE A 17 -13.97 1.60 25.22
C ILE A 17 -14.62 2.85 25.81
N LYS A 18 -14.58 3.98 25.12
CA LYS A 18 -15.25 5.22 25.54
C LYS A 18 -16.76 5.03 25.70
N GLN A 19 -17.39 4.30 24.77
CA GLN A 19 -18.81 3.95 24.86
C GLN A 19 -19.10 3.17 26.15
N LEU A 20 -18.32 2.12 26.45
CA LEU A 20 -18.52 1.30 27.66
C LEU A 20 -18.28 2.10 28.95
N VAL A 21 -17.24 2.94 28.98
CA VAL A 21 -16.99 3.83 30.12
C VAL A 21 -18.15 4.82 30.30
N GLY A 22 -18.67 5.39 29.23
CA GLY A 22 -19.81 6.33 29.26
C GLY A 22 -21.13 5.70 29.72
N THR A 23 -21.25 4.37 29.71
CA THR A 23 -22.41 3.64 30.27
C THR A 23 -22.13 3.05 31.66
N ASP A 24 -21.06 3.47 32.33
CA ASP A 24 -20.60 2.92 33.61
C ASP A 24 -20.37 1.39 33.59
N PHE A 25 -20.13 0.80 32.42
CA PHE A 25 -20.10 -0.66 32.25
C PHE A 25 -19.02 -1.32 33.13
N TYR A 26 -17.87 -0.66 33.29
CA TYR A 26 -16.73 -1.18 34.03
C TYR A 26 -16.88 -1.06 35.54
N THR A 27 -17.82 -0.25 36.04
CA THR A 27 -18.07 -0.10 37.48
C THR A 27 -18.55 -1.43 38.06
N GLY A 28 -17.87 -1.90 39.11
CA GLY A 28 -18.12 -3.20 39.74
C GLY A 28 -17.53 -4.41 38.99
N LYS A 29 -16.87 -4.22 37.84
CA LYS A 29 -16.17 -5.32 37.16
C LYS A 29 -14.86 -5.64 37.86
N VAL A 30 -14.43 -6.90 37.76
CA VAL A 30 -13.24 -7.40 38.45
C VAL A 30 -12.10 -7.75 37.50
N PHE A 31 -10.89 -7.71 38.02
CA PHE A 31 -9.74 -8.41 37.43
C PHE A 31 -9.85 -9.89 37.81
N HIS A 32 -10.36 -10.69 36.86
CA HIS A 32 -10.67 -12.11 37.09
C HIS A 32 -9.45 -13.02 36.85
N ARG A 33 -8.41 -12.49 36.21
CA ARG A 33 -7.21 -13.23 35.85
C ARG A 33 -5.96 -12.35 35.94
N ILE A 34 -5.01 -12.79 36.75
CA ILE A 34 -3.66 -12.26 36.90
C ILE A 34 -2.73 -13.44 36.61
N ALA A 35 -2.01 -13.39 35.49
CA ALA A 35 -1.28 -14.55 34.99
C ALA A 35 0.21 -14.24 34.81
N SER A 36 1.05 -15.14 35.34
CA SER A 36 2.51 -15.18 35.18
C SER A 36 2.94 -16.51 34.56
N GLY A 37 4.12 -16.54 33.92
CA GLY A 37 4.71 -17.79 33.41
C GLY A 37 4.31 -18.16 31.98
N PHE A 38 4.14 -17.17 31.11
CA PHE A 38 4.07 -17.42 29.67
C PHE A 38 5.40 -17.98 29.13
N ALA A 39 5.42 -18.45 27.87
CA ALA A 39 6.57 -19.13 27.29
C ALA A 39 7.87 -18.30 27.29
N ASP A 40 7.76 -16.96 27.37
CA ASP A 40 8.84 -16.10 27.81
C ASP A 40 8.75 -15.90 29.34
N ALA A 41 9.84 -16.14 30.07
CA ALA A 41 9.89 -15.98 31.53
C ALA A 41 9.61 -14.53 32.02
N ASN A 42 9.26 -13.62 31.11
CA ASN A 42 8.97 -12.21 31.32
C ASN A 42 7.50 -11.84 31.05
N GLY A 43 6.65 -12.77 30.59
CA GLY A 43 5.26 -12.49 30.29
C GLY A 43 4.40 -12.42 31.56
N PHE A 44 3.70 -11.31 31.74
CA PHE A 44 2.71 -11.15 32.80
C PHE A 44 1.58 -10.23 32.29
N ILE A 45 0.33 -10.64 32.54
CA ILE A 45 -0.86 -9.85 32.20
C ILE A 45 -1.85 -9.80 33.37
N GLU A 46 -2.59 -8.70 33.43
CA GLU A 46 -3.71 -8.47 34.35
C GLU A 46 -4.96 -8.20 33.53
N GLN A 47 -5.90 -9.15 33.55
CA GLN A 47 -7.07 -9.16 32.69
C GLN A 47 -8.35 -8.87 33.48
N GLY A 48 -9.16 -7.96 32.94
CA GLY A 48 -10.41 -7.48 33.55
C GLY A 48 -11.51 -7.22 32.53
N GLY A 49 -12.63 -6.67 32.99
CA GLY A 49 -13.72 -6.22 32.10
C GLY A 49 -14.64 -7.32 31.57
N SER A 50 -14.64 -8.52 32.18
CA SER A 50 -15.57 -9.60 31.82
C SER A 50 -17.01 -9.24 32.17
N VAL A 51 -17.96 -9.60 31.31
CA VAL A 51 -19.39 -9.38 31.54
C VAL A 51 -19.85 -10.15 32.78
N ASN A 52 -19.49 -11.43 32.85
CA ASN A 52 -19.88 -12.37 33.91
C ASN A 52 -18.93 -12.36 35.12
N GLY A 53 -17.75 -11.74 35.00
CA GLY A 53 -16.75 -11.65 36.06
C GLY A 53 -15.83 -12.88 36.17
N ASP A 54 -16.01 -13.89 35.31
CA ASP A 54 -15.27 -15.16 35.31
C ASP A 54 -14.40 -15.34 34.04
N GLY A 55 -14.24 -14.28 33.24
CA GLY A 55 -13.54 -14.34 31.96
C GLY A 55 -14.41 -14.74 30.77
N THR A 56 -15.72 -14.91 30.98
CA THR A 56 -16.69 -15.19 29.91
C THR A 56 -17.63 -14.01 29.65
N GLY A 57 -18.41 -14.15 28.57
CA GLY A 57 -19.47 -13.22 28.18
C GLY A 57 -19.02 -12.13 27.20
N GLU A 58 -19.98 -11.72 26.37
CA GLU A 58 -19.85 -10.67 25.37
C GLU A 58 -20.87 -9.56 25.68
N VAL A 59 -20.52 -8.32 25.32
CA VAL A 59 -21.40 -7.17 25.54
C VAL A 59 -22.62 -7.29 24.62
N PRO A 60 -23.86 -7.33 25.15
CA PRO A 60 -25.06 -7.44 24.35
C PRO A 60 -25.49 -6.08 23.78
N LEU A 61 -24.55 -5.34 23.18
CA LEU A 61 -24.79 -4.03 22.57
C LEU A 61 -24.45 -4.04 21.08
N PRO A 62 -25.13 -3.22 20.26
CA PRO A 62 -24.82 -3.09 18.84
C PRO A 62 -23.34 -2.78 18.56
N GLY A 63 -22.76 -3.51 17.61
CA GLY A 63 -21.37 -3.39 17.21
C GLY A 63 -20.38 -4.06 18.17
N PHE A 64 -20.83 -5.05 18.95
CA PHE A 64 -20.01 -6.04 19.64
C PHE A 64 -20.41 -7.45 19.17
N PRO A 65 -19.47 -8.42 19.05
CA PRO A 65 -18.03 -8.18 19.04
C PRO A 65 -17.59 -7.32 17.84
N PHE A 66 -16.38 -6.78 17.89
CA PHE A 66 -15.80 -5.95 16.83
C PHE A 66 -14.40 -6.43 16.41
N GLN A 67 -13.99 -5.94 15.24
CA GLN A 67 -12.75 -6.34 14.57
C GLN A 67 -11.48 -5.95 15.32
N ASP A 68 -10.37 -6.62 15.02
CA ASP A 68 -9.04 -6.21 15.49
C ASP A 68 -8.54 -4.95 14.75
N GLU A 69 -7.74 -4.12 15.42
CA GLU A 69 -7.07 -2.93 14.85
C GLU A 69 -5.56 -2.99 15.08
N PHE A 70 -4.90 -3.84 14.30
CA PHE A 70 -3.46 -3.98 14.37
C PHE A 70 -2.73 -2.82 13.69
N VAL A 71 -1.71 -2.29 14.37
CA VAL A 71 -0.86 -1.19 13.88
C VAL A 71 0.59 -1.60 14.02
N GLN A 72 1.38 -1.44 12.95
CA GLN A 72 2.78 -1.90 12.91
C GLN A 72 3.64 -1.34 14.06
N SER A 73 3.40 -0.09 14.46
CA SER A 73 4.14 0.57 15.54
C SER A 73 3.65 0.21 16.94
N LEU A 74 2.55 -0.54 17.06
CA LEU A 74 2.00 -0.96 18.34
C LEU A 74 2.32 -2.44 18.55
N VAL A 75 3.41 -2.70 19.26
CA VAL A 75 3.90 -4.03 19.61
C VAL A 75 4.12 -4.15 21.11
N PHE A 76 4.04 -5.37 21.64
CA PHE A 76 4.24 -5.73 23.04
C PHE A 76 5.73 -5.73 23.43
N ASP A 77 6.38 -4.59 23.29
CA ASP A 77 7.80 -4.36 23.62
C ASP A 77 8.00 -3.53 24.90
N SER A 78 6.94 -3.17 25.61
CA SER A 78 7.02 -2.46 26.88
C SER A 78 6.01 -2.96 27.91
N LYS A 79 6.27 -2.63 29.18
CA LYS A 79 5.27 -2.79 30.24
C LYS A 79 4.17 -1.73 30.10
N TYR A 80 3.07 -2.00 30.77
CA TYR A 80 1.95 -1.09 30.99
C TYR A 80 1.16 -0.70 29.74
N GLN A 81 1.18 -1.55 28.73
CA GLN A 81 0.33 -1.43 27.54
C GLN A 81 -1.04 -2.04 27.84
N LEU A 82 -2.09 -1.38 27.38
CA LEU A 82 -3.47 -1.85 27.49
C LEU A 82 -3.93 -2.39 26.14
N ALA A 83 -4.45 -3.62 26.14
CA ALA A 83 -4.89 -4.30 24.94
C ALA A 83 -6.21 -5.05 25.14
N MET A 84 -6.92 -5.30 24.05
CA MET A 84 -8.16 -6.08 24.07
C MET A 84 -7.88 -7.57 24.24
N ALA A 85 -8.59 -8.21 25.16
CA ALA A 85 -8.69 -9.66 25.17
C ALA A 85 -9.75 -10.12 24.15
N ASN A 86 -9.51 -11.25 23.51
CA ASN A 86 -10.40 -11.83 22.50
C ASN A 86 -10.36 -13.37 22.56
N ALA A 87 -11.29 -14.02 21.88
CA ALA A 87 -11.40 -15.48 21.73
C ALA A 87 -10.88 -15.97 20.37
N GLY A 88 -10.07 -15.15 19.69
CA GLY A 88 -9.67 -15.32 18.29
C GLY A 88 -9.89 -14.04 17.47
N PRO A 89 -9.54 -14.07 16.17
CA PRO A 89 -9.64 -12.90 15.31
C PRO A 89 -11.04 -12.25 15.32
N ASP A 90 -11.08 -10.93 15.39
CA ASP A 90 -12.31 -10.11 15.37
C ASP A 90 -13.36 -10.44 16.42
N THR A 91 -12.93 -10.83 17.62
CA THR A 91 -13.83 -11.13 18.74
C THR A 91 -13.64 -10.18 19.92
N ASN A 92 -13.21 -8.94 19.65
CA ASN A 92 -13.05 -7.94 20.71
C ASN A 92 -14.42 -7.58 21.29
N SER A 93 -14.52 -7.62 22.62
CA SER A 93 -15.73 -7.21 23.34
C SER A 93 -15.42 -6.17 24.41
N SER A 94 -15.58 -6.49 25.70
CA SER A 94 -15.28 -5.58 26.81
C SER A 94 -14.01 -5.92 27.58
N GLN A 95 -13.53 -7.15 27.44
CA GLN A 95 -12.39 -7.63 28.20
C GLN A 95 -11.11 -7.00 27.68
N PHE A 96 -10.26 -6.59 28.61
CA PHE A 96 -8.96 -6.00 28.33
C PHE A 96 -7.92 -6.61 29.25
N PHE A 97 -6.64 -6.43 28.91
CA PHE A 97 -5.54 -6.73 29.81
C PHE A 97 -4.47 -5.64 29.78
N ALA A 98 -3.82 -5.42 30.91
CA ALA A 98 -2.61 -4.62 31.03
C ALA A 98 -1.37 -5.53 31.06
N THR A 99 -0.30 -5.14 30.38
CA THR A 99 0.98 -5.84 30.44
C THR A 99 1.81 -5.40 31.65
N THR A 100 2.48 -6.34 32.30
CA THR A 100 3.52 -6.08 33.32
C THR A 100 4.89 -6.63 32.90
N GLY A 101 4.97 -7.09 31.66
CA GLY A 101 6.17 -7.53 30.96
C GLY A 101 6.10 -7.19 29.46
N GLN A 102 6.87 -7.91 28.64
CA GLN A 102 6.97 -7.71 27.18
C GLN A 102 6.51 -8.96 26.42
N PRO A 103 5.21 -9.32 26.44
CA PRO A 103 4.72 -10.57 25.87
C PRO A 103 4.65 -10.50 24.33
N GLN A 104 5.79 -10.49 23.65
CA GLN A 104 5.89 -10.29 22.19
C GLN A 104 5.16 -11.38 21.38
N PHE A 105 4.87 -12.54 21.97
CA PHE A 105 4.09 -13.60 21.35
C PHE A 105 2.59 -13.25 21.18
N LEU A 106 2.13 -12.16 21.81
CA LEU A 106 0.78 -11.60 21.66
C LEU A 106 0.68 -10.58 20.50
N ASN A 107 1.82 -10.19 19.90
CA ASN A 107 1.85 -9.24 18.79
C ASN A 107 0.92 -9.67 17.67
N TYR A 108 0.09 -8.74 17.21
CA TYR A 108 -0.87 -8.94 16.11
C TYR A 108 -1.85 -10.11 16.34
N LYS A 109 -2.14 -10.38 17.62
CA LYS A 109 -3.25 -11.24 18.07
C LYS A 109 -4.23 -10.49 18.95
N HIS A 110 -3.78 -9.39 19.56
CA HIS A 110 -4.56 -8.53 20.44
C HIS A 110 -4.33 -7.06 20.07
N THR A 111 -5.41 -6.30 20.02
CA THR A 111 -5.36 -4.88 19.68
C THR A 111 -4.83 -4.07 20.86
N ILE A 112 -3.65 -3.47 20.73
CA ILE A 112 -3.11 -2.50 21.70
C ILE A 112 -3.78 -1.16 21.45
N PHE A 113 -4.40 -0.58 22.48
CA PHE A 113 -5.18 0.65 22.32
C PHE A 113 -4.87 1.75 23.32
N ALA A 114 -4.00 1.49 24.30
CA ALA A 114 -3.56 2.53 25.23
C ALA A 114 -2.19 2.20 25.87
N GLN A 115 -1.59 3.23 26.47
CA GLN A 115 -0.40 3.11 27.32
C GLN A 115 -0.66 3.80 28.66
N LEU A 116 -0.20 3.18 29.74
CA LEU A 116 -0.29 3.77 31.08
C LEU A 116 0.57 5.02 31.18
N VAL A 117 -0.01 6.08 31.72
CA VAL A 117 0.67 7.35 31.98
C VAL A 117 0.73 7.69 33.48
N ASP A 118 -0.07 7.04 34.33
CA ASP A 118 0.01 7.19 35.78
C ASP A 118 -0.55 5.96 36.52
N GLY A 119 0.03 5.64 37.69
CA GLY A 119 -0.37 4.52 38.53
C GLY A 119 0.35 3.20 38.24
N SER A 120 1.60 3.23 37.75
CA SER A 120 2.40 2.02 37.50
C SER A 120 2.63 1.19 38.75
N SER A 121 2.79 1.83 39.91
CA SER A 121 2.93 1.14 41.20
C SER A 121 1.72 0.28 41.55
N LEU A 122 0.51 0.70 41.18
CA LEU A 122 -0.71 -0.08 41.40
C LEU A 122 -0.76 -1.30 40.48
N VAL A 123 -0.37 -1.12 39.20
CA VAL A 123 -0.25 -2.22 38.25
C VAL A 123 0.78 -3.23 38.78
N ASP A 124 1.98 -2.80 39.16
CA ASP A 124 2.99 -3.70 39.71
C ASP A 124 2.52 -4.42 41.00
N GLN A 125 1.75 -3.74 41.86
CA GLN A 125 1.20 -4.35 43.07
C GLN A 125 0.23 -5.50 42.78
N LEU A 126 -0.59 -5.39 41.72
CA LEU A 126 -1.52 -6.45 41.32
C LEU A 126 -0.80 -7.75 41.02
N THR A 127 0.47 -7.70 40.59
CA THR A 127 1.27 -8.90 40.36
C THR A 127 1.65 -9.68 41.63
N THR A 128 1.51 -9.07 42.81
CA THR A 128 1.99 -9.61 44.09
C THR A 128 0.88 -10.11 45.02
N ILE A 129 -0.38 -9.95 44.62
CA ILE A 129 -1.53 -10.33 45.46
C ILE A 129 -1.71 -11.85 45.49
N ALA A 130 -2.37 -12.35 46.54
CA ALA A 130 -2.65 -13.78 46.65
C ALA A 130 -3.63 -14.26 45.56
N LEU A 131 -3.28 -15.35 44.86
CA LEU A 131 -4.06 -15.94 43.77
C LEU A 131 -4.49 -17.38 44.10
N ASN A 132 -5.66 -17.78 43.61
CA ASN A 132 -6.09 -19.17 43.46
C ASN A 132 -6.01 -19.54 41.97
N GLY A 133 -4.94 -20.24 41.59
CA GLY A 133 -4.56 -20.40 40.18
C GLY A 133 -4.15 -19.04 39.60
N THR A 134 -4.95 -18.49 38.68
CA THR A 134 -4.74 -17.13 38.14
C THR A 134 -5.75 -16.11 38.67
N THR A 135 -6.70 -16.52 39.50
CA THR A 135 -7.77 -15.64 39.97
C THR A 135 -7.40 -15.04 41.33
N PRO A 136 -7.55 -13.73 41.55
CA PRO A 136 -7.34 -13.13 42.86
C PRO A 136 -8.18 -13.77 43.95
N VAL A 137 -7.57 -14.11 45.09
CA VAL A 137 -8.28 -14.64 46.27
C VAL A 137 -9.24 -13.59 46.82
N ASN A 138 -8.77 -12.35 46.89
CA ASN A 138 -9.58 -11.19 47.21
C ASN A 138 -9.89 -10.45 45.90
N PRO A 139 -11.18 -10.30 45.50
CA PRO A 139 -11.53 -9.66 44.24
C PRO A 139 -11.01 -8.22 44.12
N VAL A 140 -10.27 -7.94 43.05
CA VAL A 140 -9.85 -6.58 42.69
C VAL A 140 -10.91 -5.98 41.79
N THR A 141 -11.60 -4.95 42.29
CA THR A 141 -12.79 -4.37 41.65
C THR A 141 -12.50 -2.98 41.09
N ILE A 142 -13.04 -2.69 39.91
CA ILE A 142 -13.04 -1.37 39.30
C ILE A 142 -14.20 -0.56 39.91
N ASN A 143 -13.90 0.37 40.80
CA ASN A 143 -14.93 1.18 41.47
C ASN A 143 -15.55 2.23 40.53
N SER A 144 -14.78 2.72 39.56
CA SER A 144 -15.23 3.71 38.58
C SER A 144 -14.25 3.75 37.40
N ALA A 145 -14.73 4.11 36.22
CA ALA A 145 -13.91 4.49 35.07
C ALA A 145 -14.44 5.81 34.52
N THR A 146 -13.55 6.70 34.09
CA THR A 146 -13.93 8.01 33.53
C THR A 146 -13.07 8.34 32.30
N ILE A 147 -13.62 9.12 31.37
CA ILE A 147 -12.89 9.67 30.22
C ILE A 147 -12.59 11.13 30.51
N THR A 148 -11.35 11.55 30.27
CA THR A 148 -10.92 12.94 30.40
C THR A 148 -10.10 13.35 29.17
N ASN A 149 -10.25 14.62 28.78
CA ASN A 149 -9.39 15.25 27.77
C ASN A 149 -8.22 16.01 28.42
N GLN A 150 -8.16 16.05 29.75
CA GLN A 150 -7.02 16.59 30.48
C GLN A 150 -5.95 15.50 30.61
N ASN A 151 -4.77 15.77 30.07
CA ASN A 151 -3.64 14.87 30.17
C ASN A 151 -2.42 15.67 30.66
N ASN A 152 -2.07 15.48 31.94
CA ASN A 152 -0.88 16.11 32.52
C ASN A 152 0.41 15.38 32.10
N ASN A 153 0.27 14.19 31.51
CA ASN A 153 1.35 13.35 31.02
C ASN A 153 1.20 13.18 29.50
N ALA A 154 2.20 12.61 28.83
CA ALA A 154 2.08 12.34 27.40
C ALA A 154 2.86 11.07 27.03
N VAL A 155 2.30 10.32 26.08
CA VAL A 155 2.98 9.23 25.41
C VAL A 155 3.59 9.76 24.12
N ILE A 156 4.89 9.56 23.96
CA ILE A 156 5.61 9.86 22.72
C ILE A 156 5.89 8.53 22.02
N MET A 157 5.40 8.39 20.79
CA MET A 157 5.78 7.27 19.93
C MET A 157 6.96 7.66 19.06
N ILE A 158 7.96 6.79 19.02
CA ILE A 158 9.16 6.97 18.21
C ILE A 158 9.20 5.84 17.19
N SER A 159 9.26 6.19 15.90
CA SER A 159 9.36 5.24 14.80
C SER A 159 10.67 5.47 14.04
N ALA A 160 11.30 4.37 13.62
CA ALA A 160 12.56 4.38 12.88
C ALA A 160 12.44 3.56 11.59
N PRO A 161 11.63 4.02 10.60
CA PRO A 161 11.19 3.19 9.47
C PRO A 161 12.32 2.75 8.52
N THR A 162 13.48 3.38 8.58
CA THR A 162 14.65 3.08 7.73
C THR A 162 15.85 2.53 8.52
N ALA A 163 15.69 2.28 9.81
CA ALA A 163 16.83 1.91 10.66
C ALA A 163 17.17 0.42 10.53
N VAL A 164 18.47 0.12 10.60
CA VAL A 164 19.00 -1.26 10.46
C VAL A 164 19.26 -1.83 11.84
N THR A 165 19.01 -3.12 12.03
CA THR A 165 19.32 -3.86 13.26
C THR A 165 20.78 -3.66 13.68
N GLY A 166 20.98 -3.39 14.97
CA GLY A 166 22.27 -3.03 15.55
C GLY A 166 22.60 -1.54 15.51
N GLN A 167 21.82 -0.71 14.81
CA GLN A 167 21.96 0.74 14.91
C GLN A 167 21.46 1.23 16.26
N THR A 168 22.12 2.27 16.76
CA THR A 168 21.72 3.00 17.95
C THR A 168 21.47 4.46 17.58
N SER A 169 20.49 5.08 18.20
CA SER A 169 20.20 6.49 18.04
C SER A 169 19.95 7.12 19.40
N THR A 170 20.36 8.37 19.57
CA THR A 170 20.11 9.14 20.78
C THR A 170 18.91 10.03 20.54
N VAL A 171 17.87 9.87 21.35
CA VAL A 171 16.67 10.69 21.31
C VAL A 171 16.71 11.65 22.48
N THR A 172 16.53 12.94 22.20
CA THR A 172 16.37 13.97 23.22
C THR A 172 14.97 14.53 23.13
N VAL A 173 14.20 14.39 24.20
CA VAL A 173 12.87 14.96 24.36
C VAL A 173 13.01 16.26 25.14
N ASN A 174 12.59 17.36 24.54
CA ASN A 174 12.52 18.68 25.19
C ASN A 174 11.05 18.99 25.48
N ALA A 175 10.70 19.15 26.75
CA ALA A 175 9.40 19.64 27.16
C ALA A 175 9.52 21.13 27.50
N THR A 176 8.60 21.95 27.00
CA THR A 176 8.51 23.39 27.27
C THR A 176 7.14 23.67 27.87
N ASP A 177 7.10 24.32 29.03
CA ASP A 177 5.88 24.90 29.57
C ASP A 177 5.53 26.15 28.75
N LEU A 178 4.35 26.18 28.14
CA LEU A 178 3.91 27.28 27.28
C LEU A 178 3.47 28.53 28.05
N VAL A 179 3.28 28.42 29.38
CA VAL A 179 2.85 29.54 30.23
C VAL A 179 4.04 30.39 30.64
N ASP A 180 5.11 29.75 31.12
CA ASP A 180 6.29 30.46 31.64
C ASP A 180 7.54 30.31 30.77
N GLY A 181 7.50 29.47 29.74
CA GLY A 181 8.62 29.23 28.82
C GLY A 181 9.74 28.37 29.40
N SER A 182 9.55 27.79 30.59
CA SER A 182 10.54 26.90 31.19
C SER A 182 10.69 25.62 30.38
N THR A 183 11.91 25.08 30.31
CA THR A 183 12.20 23.85 29.55
C THR A 183 12.86 22.81 30.42
N THR A 184 12.52 21.55 30.21
CA THR A 184 13.26 20.39 30.70
C THR A 184 13.58 19.44 29.55
N SER A 185 14.68 18.70 29.66
CA SER A 185 15.14 17.80 28.62
C SER A 185 15.51 16.45 29.20
N GLN A 186 15.15 15.39 28.49
CA GLN A 186 15.61 14.04 28.80
C GLN A 186 16.17 13.39 27.55
N THR A 187 17.33 12.76 27.70
CA THR A 187 18.01 12.05 26.62
C THR A 187 18.07 10.58 26.94
N PHE A 188 17.75 9.73 25.97
CA PHE A 188 17.87 8.28 26.06
C PHE A 188 18.34 7.68 24.74
N THR A 189 18.89 6.47 24.81
CA THR A 189 19.37 5.74 23.63
C THR A 189 18.34 4.71 23.21
N VAL A 190 18.04 4.68 21.92
CA VAL A 190 17.19 3.68 21.28
C VAL A 190 18.08 2.73 20.49
N ASN A 191 17.93 1.42 20.73
CA ASN A 191 18.67 0.39 20.04
C ASN A 191 17.74 -0.37 19.10
N MET A 192 18.11 -0.49 17.84
CA MET A 192 17.36 -1.28 16.86
C MET A 192 17.70 -2.75 17.02
N VAL A 193 16.71 -3.57 17.34
CA VAL A 193 16.84 -5.03 17.45
C VAL A 193 15.92 -5.71 16.44
N ASN A 194 16.33 -6.86 15.92
CA ASN A 194 15.40 -7.71 15.18
C ASN A 194 14.31 -8.19 16.13
N SER A 195 13.05 -8.11 15.69
CA SER A 195 11.98 -8.85 16.36
C SER A 195 12.33 -10.35 16.32
N PRO A 196 12.40 -11.04 17.46
CA PRO A 196 12.61 -12.49 17.48
C PRO A 196 11.37 -13.25 16.99
N VAL A 197 10.22 -12.58 16.86
CA VAL A 197 8.95 -13.18 16.45
C VAL A 197 8.67 -12.90 14.98
N VAL A 198 8.60 -13.97 14.18
CA VAL A 198 8.05 -13.92 12.82
C VAL A 198 6.53 -13.94 12.95
N ASN A 199 5.93 -12.75 12.95
CA ASN A 199 4.49 -12.62 13.07
C ASN A 199 3.78 -13.04 11.79
N LYS A 200 2.54 -13.49 11.95
CA LYS A 200 1.61 -13.69 10.85
C LYS A 200 1.30 -12.32 10.20
N PRO A 201 1.25 -12.21 8.87
CA PRO A 201 0.80 -10.97 8.25
C PRO A 201 -0.64 -10.69 8.66
N PHE A 202 -0.97 -9.43 8.85
CA PHE A 202 -2.32 -8.99 9.16
C PHE A 202 -2.87 -8.06 8.09
N LEU A 203 -4.18 -8.08 7.90
CA LEU A 203 -4.89 -7.18 7.02
C LEU A 203 -4.93 -5.78 7.66
N ALA A 204 -4.64 -4.76 6.86
CA ALA A 204 -4.99 -3.40 7.22
C ALA A 204 -6.53 -3.25 7.26
N PRO A 205 -7.06 -2.25 8.00
CA PRO A 205 -8.50 -1.99 8.02
C PRO A 205 -9.10 -1.88 6.62
N VAL A 206 -10.15 -2.65 6.34
CA VAL A 206 -10.83 -2.64 5.05
C VAL A 206 -11.83 -1.50 5.00
N THR A 207 -11.61 -0.54 4.10
CA THR A 207 -12.53 0.58 3.88
C THR A 207 -13.59 0.17 2.87
N LEU A 208 -14.86 0.20 3.28
CA LEU A 208 -16.02 -0.08 2.42
C LEU A 208 -16.90 1.16 2.24
N GLN A 209 -17.62 1.20 1.12
CA GLN A 209 -18.71 2.16 0.93
C GLN A 209 -19.93 1.77 1.77
N PRO A 210 -20.72 2.75 2.24
CA PRO A 210 -21.93 2.47 3.05
C PRO A 210 -22.97 1.64 2.32
N ASN A 211 -23.16 1.90 1.02
CA ASN A 211 -24.07 1.18 0.14
C ASN A 211 -23.46 1.06 -1.26
N TYR A 212 -23.75 -0.05 -1.93
CA TYR A 212 -23.32 -0.36 -3.29
C TYR A 212 -24.54 -0.46 -4.22
N PRO A 213 -24.44 0.02 -5.48
CA PRO A 213 -25.53 -0.03 -6.45
C PRO A 213 -25.95 -1.46 -6.82
N LEU A 214 -27.21 -1.65 -7.20
CA LEU A 214 -27.68 -2.94 -7.71
C LEU A 214 -27.04 -3.32 -9.04
N ASN A 215 -27.08 -4.63 -9.25
CA ASN A 215 -26.74 -5.34 -10.47
C ASN A 215 -27.17 -4.65 -11.80
N PRO A 216 -26.34 -4.75 -12.88
CA PRO A 216 -24.96 -5.25 -12.90
C PRO A 216 -23.95 -4.10 -12.81
N VAL A 217 -23.57 -3.71 -11.59
CA VAL A 217 -22.45 -2.79 -11.37
C VAL A 217 -21.37 -3.50 -10.57
N THR A 218 -20.19 -3.64 -11.17
CA THR A 218 -19.01 -4.15 -10.47
C THR A 218 -18.52 -3.12 -9.46
N SER A 219 -18.47 -3.52 -8.20
CA SER A 219 -17.91 -2.73 -7.11
C SER A 219 -16.51 -3.19 -6.76
N SER A 220 -15.66 -2.31 -6.22
CA SER A 220 -14.30 -2.68 -5.86
C SER A 220 -13.85 -2.06 -4.54
N PHE A 221 -13.01 -2.80 -3.83
CA PHE A 221 -12.27 -2.34 -2.65
C PHE A 221 -10.88 -2.99 -2.66
N THR A 222 -9.98 -2.55 -1.79
CA THR A 222 -8.60 -3.03 -1.75
C THR A 222 -8.31 -3.67 -0.41
N LEU A 223 -7.72 -4.87 -0.45
CA LEU A 223 -7.08 -5.52 0.69
C LEU A 223 -5.60 -5.18 0.68
N SER A 224 -5.01 -4.91 1.84
CA SER A 224 -3.58 -4.63 1.94
C SER A 224 -3.00 -5.23 3.21
N ALA A 225 -1.72 -5.61 3.16
CA ALA A 225 -0.97 -6.01 4.34
C ALA A 225 -0.75 -4.78 5.23
N GLY A 226 -1.10 -4.88 6.52
CA GLY A 226 -0.84 -3.81 7.49
C GLY A 226 0.64 -3.66 7.88
N ASN A 227 1.49 -4.63 7.52
CA ASN A 227 2.94 -4.57 7.69
C ASN A 227 3.65 -5.36 6.58
N PRO A 228 3.75 -4.82 5.35
CA PRO A 228 4.36 -5.52 4.23
C PRO A 228 5.86 -5.72 4.47
N GLN A 229 6.29 -6.97 4.44
CA GLN A 229 7.69 -7.40 4.57
C GLN A 229 8.33 -7.43 3.18
N VAL A 230 9.51 -6.84 3.06
CA VAL A 230 10.23 -6.76 1.78
C VAL A 230 10.54 -8.17 1.27
N GLY A 231 10.15 -8.47 0.03
CA GLY A 231 10.36 -9.77 -0.61
C GLY A 231 9.34 -10.84 -0.23
N THR A 232 8.37 -10.54 0.64
CA THR A 232 7.29 -11.47 0.97
C THR A 232 6.17 -11.40 -0.07
N THR A 233 5.74 -12.58 -0.54
CA THR A 233 4.56 -12.70 -1.41
C THR A 233 3.33 -13.00 -0.58
N TYR A 234 2.32 -12.14 -0.70
CA TYR A 234 1.04 -12.29 -0.01
C TYR A 234 -0.01 -12.93 -0.91
N ASN A 235 -0.93 -13.65 -0.27
CA ASN A 235 -2.15 -14.15 -0.89
C ASN A 235 -3.36 -13.60 -0.13
N TYR A 236 -4.29 -13.05 -0.89
CA TYR A 236 -5.54 -12.48 -0.40
C TYR A 236 -6.71 -13.41 -0.73
N ILE A 237 -7.70 -13.44 0.16
CA ILE A 237 -8.93 -14.21 -0.05
C ILE A 237 -10.17 -13.39 0.26
N VAL A 238 -11.26 -13.76 -0.40
CA VAL A 238 -12.62 -13.32 -0.12
C VAL A 238 -13.49 -14.58 -0.13
N ALA A 239 -14.20 -14.80 0.96
CA ALA A 239 -15.01 -15.98 1.20
C ALA A 239 -16.34 -15.58 1.83
N LYS A 240 -17.34 -16.48 1.80
CA LYS A 240 -18.61 -16.29 2.50
C LYS A 240 -18.47 -16.50 4.01
N GLY A 241 -17.53 -17.35 4.41
CA GLY A 241 -17.31 -17.75 5.80
C GLY A 241 -16.23 -18.81 5.91
N VAL A 242 -16.09 -19.37 7.10
CA VAL A 242 -15.22 -20.50 7.41
C VAL A 242 -16.08 -21.63 7.96
N GLN A 243 -15.84 -22.86 7.51
CA GLN A 243 -16.56 -24.05 7.97
C GLN A 243 -15.57 -25.18 8.28
N PHE A 244 -15.95 -26.09 9.18
CA PHE A 244 -15.21 -27.32 9.41
C PHE A 244 -15.62 -28.37 8.38
N ASN A 245 -14.65 -28.97 7.69
CA ASN A 245 -14.86 -30.07 6.78
C ASN A 245 -14.55 -31.40 7.49
N PRO A 246 -15.57 -32.23 7.81
CA PRO A 246 -15.36 -33.49 8.53
C PRO A 246 -14.55 -34.52 7.74
N SER A 247 -14.54 -34.43 6.42
CA SER A 247 -13.80 -35.38 5.56
C SER A 247 -12.30 -35.10 5.55
N THR A 248 -11.89 -33.83 5.67
CA THR A 248 -10.48 -33.45 5.75
C THR A 248 -10.01 -33.25 7.19
N GLY A 249 -10.94 -33.11 8.14
CA GLY A 249 -10.64 -32.80 9.54
C GLY A 249 -10.10 -31.39 9.74
N GLN A 250 -10.32 -30.49 8.78
CA GLN A 250 -9.73 -29.15 8.73
C GLN A 250 -10.79 -28.07 8.54
N GLN A 251 -10.44 -26.83 8.89
CA GLN A 251 -11.23 -25.66 8.51
C GLN A 251 -10.98 -25.31 7.04
N GLU A 252 -12.03 -24.85 6.35
CA GLU A 252 -11.99 -24.44 4.95
C GLU A 252 -12.83 -23.18 4.73
N PHE A 253 -12.43 -22.36 3.76
CA PHE A 253 -13.23 -21.21 3.34
C PHE A 253 -14.46 -21.65 2.55
N THR A 254 -15.61 -21.06 2.86
CA THR A 254 -16.85 -21.26 2.10
C THR A 254 -16.84 -20.32 0.88
N PRO A 255 -16.99 -20.83 -0.36
CA PRO A 255 -17.00 -19.98 -1.56
C PRO A 255 -18.13 -18.95 -1.55
N VAL A 256 -17.90 -17.80 -2.21
CA VAL A 256 -18.95 -16.82 -2.46
C VAL A 256 -19.80 -17.29 -3.65
N THR A 257 -21.08 -17.62 -3.41
CA THR A 257 -22.02 -18.09 -4.44
C THR A 257 -22.94 -17.01 -4.98
N ASP A 258 -23.12 -15.94 -4.20
CA ASP A 258 -24.13 -14.91 -4.44
C ASP A 258 -23.58 -13.73 -5.28
N ALA A 259 -22.30 -13.83 -5.68
CA ALA A 259 -21.59 -12.85 -6.47
C ALA A 259 -20.41 -13.50 -7.22
N THR A 260 -20.00 -12.87 -8.32
CA THR A 260 -18.70 -13.12 -8.94
C THR A 260 -17.63 -12.27 -8.23
N VAL A 261 -16.56 -12.90 -7.77
CA VAL A 261 -15.45 -12.23 -7.08
C VAL A 261 -14.14 -12.45 -7.82
N ASN A 262 -13.44 -11.37 -8.15
CA ASN A 262 -12.10 -11.39 -8.74
C ASN A 262 -11.13 -10.65 -7.82
N ILE A 263 -9.96 -11.24 -7.57
CA ILE A 263 -8.92 -10.63 -6.73
C ILE A 263 -7.63 -10.54 -7.52
N ASN A 264 -7.08 -9.34 -7.67
CA ASN A 264 -5.74 -9.15 -8.19
C ASN A 264 -4.73 -9.36 -7.05
N GLN A 265 -4.16 -10.56 -6.96
CA GLN A 265 -3.23 -10.96 -5.89
C GLN A 265 -1.99 -10.05 -5.77
N ALA A 266 -1.56 -9.37 -6.84
CA ALA A 266 -0.41 -8.47 -6.80
C ALA A 266 -0.74 -7.11 -6.17
N THR A 267 -1.99 -6.68 -6.23
CA THR A 267 -2.43 -5.34 -5.76
C THR A 267 -3.41 -5.40 -4.59
N GLY A 268 -3.96 -6.58 -4.29
CA GLY A 268 -5.03 -6.77 -3.32
C GLY A 268 -6.37 -6.17 -3.74
N VAL A 269 -6.49 -5.63 -4.96
CA VAL A 269 -7.75 -5.08 -5.48
C VAL A 269 -8.75 -6.22 -5.68
N VAL A 270 -9.90 -6.11 -5.01
CA VAL A 270 -11.03 -7.00 -5.11
C VAL A 270 -12.10 -6.34 -5.97
N GLN A 271 -12.65 -7.09 -6.92
CA GLN A 271 -13.82 -6.72 -7.70
C GLN A 271 -14.96 -7.71 -7.40
N ILE A 272 -16.10 -7.20 -6.96
CA ILE A 272 -17.28 -7.99 -6.64
C ILE A 272 -18.44 -7.52 -7.51
N THR A 273 -19.07 -8.47 -8.21
CA THR A 273 -20.30 -8.25 -8.97
C THR A 273 -21.38 -9.17 -8.42
N PRO A 274 -22.37 -8.64 -7.66
CA PRO A 274 -23.47 -9.45 -7.15
C PRO A 274 -24.25 -10.14 -8.27
N ASN A 275 -24.84 -11.29 -7.96
CA ASN A 275 -25.74 -11.97 -8.88
C ASN A 275 -26.96 -11.09 -9.18
N ALA A 276 -27.59 -11.35 -10.33
CA ALA A 276 -28.70 -10.52 -10.78
C ALA A 276 -29.86 -10.49 -9.78
N GLY A 277 -30.28 -9.28 -9.40
CA GLY A 277 -31.37 -9.06 -8.44
C GLY A 277 -30.99 -9.15 -6.96
N PHE A 278 -29.72 -9.40 -6.62
CA PHE A 278 -29.27 -9.44 -5.23
C PHE A 278 -29.47 -8.07 -4.54
N THR A 279 -30.17 -8.05 -3.41
CA THR A 279 -30.42 -6.86 -2.57
C THR A 279 -30.14 -7.20 -1.12
N GLY A 280 -29.68 -6.23 -0.34
CA GLY A 280 -29.41 -6.38 1.09
C GLY A 280 -27.93 -6.64 1.43
N PRO A 281 -27.66 -7.03 2.70
CA PRO A 281 -26.30 -7.20 3.20
C PRO A 281 -25.65 -8.49 2.67
N MET A 282 -24.41 -8.36 2.22
CA MET A 282 -23.52 -9.44 1.86
C MET A 282 -22.38 -9.52 2.88
N ASN A 283 -22.51 -10.47 3.80
CA ASN A 283 -21.48 -10.76 4.79
C ASN A 283 -20.37 -11.60 4.15
N LEU A 284 -19.13 -11.17 4.31
CA LEU A 284 -17.94 -11.79 3.74
C LEU A 284 -16.86 -11.92 4.81
N VAL A 285 -15.96 -12.89 4.61
CA VAL A 285 -14.69 -13.00 5.30
C VAL A 285 -13.60 -12.69 4.28
N VAL A 286 -12.77 -11.71 4.57
CA VAL A 286 -11.58 -11.41 3.77
C VAL A 286 -10.34 -11.77 4.55
N GLY A 287 -9.25 -12.12 3.87
CA GLY A 287 -8.04 -12.51 4.60
C GLY A 287 -6.75 -12.26 3.83
N ILE A 288 -5.64 -12.25 4.59
CA ILE A 288 -4.27 -12.26 4.06
C ILE A 288 -3.44 -13.38 4.68
N ARG A 289 -2.60 -14.01 3.88
CA ARG A 289 -1.53 -14.91 4.35
C ARG A 289 -0.23 -14.67 3.59
N ASP A 290 0.86 -15.20 4.13
CA ASP A 290 2.13 -15.38 3.42
C ASP A 290 2.28 -16.85 2.95
N GLN A 291 3.51 -17.30 2.71
CA GLN A 291 3.81 -18.67 2.26
C GLN A 291 4.18 -19.62 3.43
N VAL A 292 3.88 -19.25 4.68
CA VAL A 292 4.22 -20.06 5.86
C VAL A 292 2.99 -20.80 6.36
N ASP A 293 3.04 -22.14 6.36
CA ASP A 293 2.02 -22.97 7.00
C ASP A 293 2.25 -23.01 8.52
N ARG A 294 1.45 -22.23 9.25
CA ARG A 294 1.46 -22.15 10.71
C ARG A 294 0.54 -23.18 11.35
N THR A 295 -0.37 -23.78 10.59
CA THR A 295 -1.30 -24.81 11.08
C THR A 295 -0.67 -26.20 11.11
N GLY A 296 0.42 -26.42 10.37
CA GLY A 296 1.08 -27.72 10.22
C GLY A 296 0.23 -28.73 9.45
N THR A 297 -0.79 -28.26 8.72
CA THR A 297 -1.73 -29.11 7.99
C THR A 297 -1.25 -29.49 6.58
N GLY A 298 -0.19 -28.87 6.10
CA GLY A 298 0.28 -28.96 4.72
C GLY A 298 -0.58 -28.17 3.72
N ASN A 299 -1.65 -27.51 4.20
CA ASN A 299 -2.56 -26.73 3.39
C ASN A 299 -2.38 -25.24 3.70
N LEU A 300 -1.67 -24.52 2.83
CA LEU A 300 -1.48 -23.08 2.97
C LEU A 300 -2.80 -22.31 2.97
N ASP A 301 -3.84 -22.83 2.30
CA ASP A 301 -5.15 -22.20 2.22
C ASP A 301 -6.07 -22.53 3.39
N ASN A 302 -5.56 -23.23 4.42
CA ASN A 302 -6.27 -23.41 5.68
C ASN A 302 -6.56 -22.02 6.31
N PRO A 303 -7.81 -21.71 6.71
CA PRO A 303 -8.18 -20.44 7.33
C PRO A 303 -7.31 -20.05 8.53
N GLY A 304 -6.78 -21.01 9.29
CA GLY A 304 -5.86 -20.76 10.40
C GLY A 304 -4.57 -20.03 9.98
N ASN A 305 -4.16 -20.16 8.71
CA ASN A 305 -3.01 -19.45 8.15
C ASN A 305 -3.30 -17.99 7.76
N PHE A 306 -4.58 -17.59 7.66
CA PHE A 306 -4.98 -16.24 7.26
C PHE A 306 -5.33 -15.36 8.45
N ASP A 307 -4.82 -14.13 8.46
CA ASP A 307 -5.46 -13.11 9.26
C ASP A 307 -6.73 -12.71 8.53
N GLN A 308 -7.84 -12.67 9.26
CA GLN A 308 -9.17 -12.60 8.68
C GLN A 308 -9.89 -11.39 9.23
N GLN A 309 -10.64 -10.71 8.36
CA GLN A 309 -11.58 -9.67 8.74
C GLN A 309 -12.98 -10.01 8.26
N LYS A 310 -13.99 -9.86 9.13
CA LYS A 310 -15.40 -9.93 8.72
C LYS A 310 -15.85 -8.57 8.20
N ILE A 311 -16.37 -8.55 6.97
CA ILE A 311 -16.87 -7.33 6.34
C ILE A 311 -18.31 -7.52 5.85
N THR A 312 -19.07 -6.43 5.76
CA THR A 312 -20.44 -6.43 5.24
C THR A 312 -20.57 -5.39 4.14
N MET A 313 -20.96 -5.83 2.94
CA MET A 313 -21.30 -4.95 1.82
C MET A 313 -22.81 -4.90 1.63
N THR A 314 -23.42 -3.72 1.68
CA THR A 314 -24.87 -3.58 1.51
C THR A 314 -25.22 -3.15 0.09
N PHE A 315 -26.04 -3.94 -0.62
CA PHE A 315 -26.46 -3.65 -2.00
C PHE A 315 -27.92 -3.15 -2.04
N SER A 316 -28.19 -2.02 -2.68
CA SER A 316 -29.53 -1.39 -2.69
C SER A 316 -29.89 -0.73 -4.02
N ALA A 317 -31.18 -0.79 -4.41
CA ALA A 317 -31.72 -0.18 -5.64
C ALA A 317 -31.56 1.34 -5.66
N ASN A 318 -31.63 1.92 -4.47
CA ASN A 318 -31.49 3.35 -4.24
C ASN A 318 -30.15 3.64 -3.56
N ALA A 319 -29.11 2.82 -3.79
CA ALA A 319 -27.81 3.07 -3.21
C ALA A 319 -27.36 4.47 -3.64
N PRO A 320 -27.19 5.40 -2.69
CA PRO A 320 -26.79 6.74 -3.03
C PRO A 320 -25.39 6.65 -3.65
N THR A 321 -25.24 7.25 -4.83
CA THR A 321 -24.02 7.18 -5.61
C THR A 321 -22.94 7.99 -4.92
N VAL A 322 -21.88 7.32 -4.45
CA VAL A 322 -20.75 7.97 -3.77
C VAL A 322 -19.98 8.85 -4.77
N PRO A 323 -19.58 10.08 -4.41
CA PRO A 323 -18.71 10.90 -5.25
C PRO A 323 -17.36 10.22 -5.52
N VAL A 324 -16.67 10.69 -6.55
CA VAL A 324 -15.35 10.18 -6.96
C VAL A 324 -14.32 11.29 -6.83
N ALA A 325 -13.32 11.11 -5.98
CA ALA A 325 -12.10 11.92 -6.01
C ALA A 325 -11.28 11.53 -7.26
N VAL A 326 -10.86 12.51 -8.06
CA VAL A 326 -10.12 12.25 -9.29
C VAL A 326 -8.62 12.38 -9.03
N PRO A 327 -7.79 11.36 -9.31
CA PRO A 327 -6.34 11.49 -9.22
C PRO A 327 -5.81 12.56 -10.16
N GLN A 328 -4.82 13.33 -9.71
CA GLN A 328 -4.29 14.45 -10.47
C GLN A 328 -2.77 14.39 -10.54
N THR A 329 -2.23 14.88 -11.66
CA THR A 329 -0.79 15.15 -11.78
C THR A 329 -0.61 16.63 -12.04
N VAL A 330 0.12 17.30 -11.16
CA VAL A 330 0.40 18.73 -11.24
C VAL A 330 1.86 18.92 -11.63
N ASP A 331 2.08 19.63 -12.74
CA ASP A 331 3.43 19.88 -13.24
C ASP A 331 3.97 21.23 -12.73
N ARG A 332 5.15 21.22 -12.10
CA ARG A 332 5.88 22.44 -11.70
C ARG A 332 6.81 22.94 -12.80
N ALA A 333 6.79 22.35 -14.00
CA ALA A 333 7.77 22.55 -15.07
C ALA A 333 8.02 24.01 -15.51
N THR A 334 7.12 24.95 -15.20
CA THR A 334 7.24 26.35 -15.65
C THR A 334 7.53 27.36 -14.54
N GLN A 335 7.49 26.98 -13.25
CA GLN A 335 7.62 27.94 -12.15
C GLN A 335 8.41 27.38 -10.96
N PRO A 336 9.55 27.99 -10.59
CA PRO A 336 10.18 27.72 -9.31
C PRO A 336 9.34 28.37 -8.19
N GLY A 337 8.74 27.56 -7.32
CA GLY A 337 8.00 28.06 -6.15
C GLY A 337 6.76 27.25 -5.79
N ASN A 338 5.86 27.90 -5.03
CA ASN A 338 4.56 27.36 -4.62
C ASN A 338 3.67 27.13 -5.83
N VAL A 339 2.81 26.11 -5.78
CA VAL A 339 1.83 25.82 -6.83
C VAL A 339 0.44 25.75 -6.25
N SER A 340 -0.50 26.46 -6.89
CA SER A 340 -1.93 26.35 -6.58
C SER A 340 -2.50 25.14 -7.30
N ILE A 341 -3.22 24.31 -6.56
CA ILE A 341 -3.81 23.06 -7.01
C ILE A 341 -5.32 23.15 -6.80
N GLN A 342 -6.07 22.94 -7.88
CA GLN A 342 -7.52 22.76 -7.85
C GLN A 342 -7.82 21.27 -7.78
N LEU A 343 -8.33 20.80 -6.65
CA LEU A 343 -8.76 19.41 -6.47
C LEU A 343 -10.01 19.14 -7.30
N VAL A 344 -10.06 17.95 -7.91
CA VAL A 344 -11.17 17.55 -8.79
C VAL A 344 -11.95 16.42 -8.15
N GLY A 345 -13.26 16.65 -8.00
CA GLY A 345 -14.23 15.67 -7.53
C GLY A 345 -15.35 15.57 -8.54
N GLN A 346 -15.93 14.38 -8.68
CA GLN A 346 -17.12 14.14 -9.48
C GLN A 346 -18.26 13.69 -8.55
N PRO A 347 -19.49 14.19 -8.77
CA PRO A 347 -20.65 13.67 -8.06
C PRO A 347 -20.85 12.20 -8.43
N GLY A 348 -21.37 11.40 -7.51
CA GLY A 348 -21.62 9.98 -7.81
C GLY A 348 -22.70 9.79 -8.88
N ASP A 349 -23.67 10.70 -8.93
CA ASP A 349 -24.68 10.77 -9.97
C ASP A 349 -24.53 12.11 -10.70
N PRO A 350 -24.01 12.12 -11.93
CA PRO A 350 -23.81 13.35 -12.70
C PRO A 350 -25.14 14.01 -13.13
N THR A 351 -26.28 13.33 -12.96
CA THR A 351 -27.61 13.87 -13.29
C THR A 351 -28.24 14.64 -12.13
N VAL A 352 -27.72 14.49 -10.92
CA VAL A 352 -28.18 15.20 -9.71
C VAL A 352 -27.15 16.25 -9.33
N PRO A 353 -27.49 17.56 -9.40
CA PRO A 353 -26.61 18.61 -8.91
C PRO A 353 -26.36 18.43 -7.41
N THR A 354 -25.11 18.19 -7.04
CA THR A 354 -24.69 18.08 -5.62
C THR A 354 -23.45 18.93 -5.38
N THR A 355 -23.37 19.48 -4.17
CA THR A 355 -22.19 20.25 -3.74
C THR A 355 -21.18 19.28 -3.15
N LEU A 356 -19.92 19.46 -3.52
CA LEU A 356 -18.82 18.63 -3.06
C LEU A 356 -17.96 19.40 -2.06
N THR A 357 -17.59 18.73 -0.97
CA THR A 357 -16.58 19.20 -0.02
C THR A 357 -15.36 18.28 -0.05
N TYR A 358 -14.18 18.84 0.07
CA TYR A 358 -12.90 18.16 -0.06
C TYR A 358 -12.25 18.00 1.31
N ASP A 359 -11.52 16.90 1.49
CA ASP A 359 -10.76 16.62 2.71
C ASP A 359 -9.38 16.06 2.38
N LEU A 360 -8.34 16.58 3.03
CA LEU A 360 -6.96 16.12 2.84
C LEU A 360 -6.70 14.90 3.72
N LYS A 361 -6.26 13.79 3.13
CA LYS A 361 -6.05 12.51 3.82
C LYS A 361 -4.60 12.27 4.21
N THR A 362 -3.66 12.71 3.39
CA THR A 362 -2.23 12.64 3.70
C THR A 362 -1.56 13.97 3.39
N SER A 363 -0.38 14.19 3.97
CA SER A 363 0.49 15.32 3.65
C SER A 363 1.66 14.88 2.75
N PRO A 364 2.18 15.78 1.90
CA PRO A 364 3.41 15.55 1.17
C PRO A 364 4.61 15.32 2.09
N THR A 365 5.62 14.57 1.61
CA THR A 365 6.83 14.26 2.40
C THR A 365 7.96 15.28 2.19
N HIS A 366 7.89 16.08 1.13
CA HIS A 366 8.91 17.06 0.75
C HIS A 366 8.34 18.45 0.47
N GLY A 367 7.26 18.79 1.17
CA GLY A 367 6.62 20.09 1.11
C GLY A 367 5.47 20.23 2.09
N THR A 368 4.85 21.41 2.11
CA THR A 368 3.73 21.77 2.97
C THR A 368 2.50 22.14 2.13
N LEU A 369 1.31 21.73 2.58
CA LEU A 369 0.04 22.20 2.03
C LEU A 369 -0.44 23.42 2.83
N LEU A 370 -0.78 24.49 2.13
CA LEU A 370 -1.18 25.79 2.67
C LEU A 370 -2.52 26.21 2.07
N ASN A 371 -3.27 27.07 2.78
CA ASN A 371 -4.48 27.72 2.29
C ASN A 371 -5.51 26.74 1.68
N PHE A 372 -5.71 25.59 2.32
CA PHE A 372 -6.72 24.63 1.89
C PHE A 372 -8.13 25.20 2.11
N ASP A 373 -8.93 25.26 1.03
CA ASP A 373 -10.35 25.58 1.07
C ASP A 373 -11.15 24.29 0.79
N PRO A 374 -11.80 23.71 1.81
CA PRO A 374 -12.53 22.45 1.66
C PRO A 374 -13.82 22.58 0.84
N VAL A 375 -14.34 23.79 0.59
CA VAL A 375 -15.55 23.98 -0.23
C VAL A 375 -15.19 24.18 -1.68
N LYS A 376 -14.13 24.95 -1.95
CA LYS A 376 -13.64 25.19 -3.31
C LYS A 376 -12.71 24.09 -3.82
N GLY A 377 -12.18 23.26 -2.94
CA GLY A 377 -11.17 22.26 -3.28
C GLY A 377 -9.85 22.89 -3.70
N THR A 378 -9.50 24.10 -3.26
CA THR A 378 -8.23 24.73 -3.61
C THR A 378 -7.19 24.51 -2.52
N VAL A 379 -5.95 24.20 -2.89
CA VAL A 379 -4.82 24.08 -1.95
C VAL A 379 -3.54 24.62 -2.58
N ILE A 380 -2.64 25.18 -1.79
CA ILE A 380 -1.32 25.62 -2.24
C ILE A 380 -0.27 24.63 -1.74
N TYR A 381 0.47 24.02 -2.66
CA TYR A 381 1.66 23.25 -2.33
C TYR A 381 2.89 24.14 -2.30
N ARG A 382 3.65 24.10 -1.20
CA ARG A 382 4.97 24.74 -1.06
C ARG A 382 6.03 23.64 -0.89
N PRO A 383 6.98 23.46 -1.81
CA PRO A 383 8.05 22.48 -1.62
C PRO A 383 8.99 22.89 -0.49
N ASP A 384 9.66 21.92 0.11
CA ASP A 384 10.78 22.18 1.02
C ASP A 384 11.90 22.91 0.26
N ALA A 385 12.67 23.71 0.99
CA ALA A 385 13.79 24.43 0.42
C ALA A 385 14.73 23.46 -0.32
N THR A 386 15.10 23.79 -1.56
CA THR A 386 15.98 23.01 -2.44
C THR A 386 15.42 21.69 -2.99
N TYR A 387 14.19 21.29 -2.64
CA TYR A 387 13.59 20.07 -3.18
C TYR A 387 13.15 20.25 -4.64
N ILE A 388 13.67 19.38 -5.51
CA ILE A 388 13.44 19.39 -6.97
C ILE A 388 12.80 18.09 -7.48
N GLY A 389 12.43 17.18 -6.59
CA GLY A 389 11.82 15.88 -6.92
C GLY A 389 10.28 15.94 -7.02
N SER A 390 9.66 14.77 -7.17
CA SER A 390 8.20 14.62 -7.14
C SER A 390 7.68 14.37 -5.73
N ASP A 391 6.55 14.95 -5.40
CA ASP A 391 5.87 14.79 -4.11
C ASP A 391 4.45 14.25 -4.31
N THR A 392 3.82 13.71 -3.26
CA THR A 392 2.45 13.20 -3.36
C THR A 392 1.64 13.48 -2.11
N PHE A 393 0.33 13.68 -2.27
CA PHE A 393 -0.62 13.68 -1.16
C PHE A 393 -1.96 13.09 -1.62
N GLN A 394 -2.82 12.73 -0.67
CA GLN A 394 -4.15 12.17 -0.97
C GLN A 394 -5.26 13.07 -0.45
N PHE A 395 -6.39 13.08 -1.15
CA PHE A 395 -7.61 13.77 -0.74
C PHE A 395 -8.83 12.90 -1.02
N ALA A 396 -9.93 13.12 -0.30
CA ALA A 396 -11.24 12.54 -0.60
C ALA A 396 -12.28 13.65 -0.80
N VAL A 397 -13.43 13.27 -1.36
CA VAL A 397 -14.53 14.21 -1.63
C VAL A 397 -15.80 13.66 -0.98
N THR A 398 -16.57 14.53 -0.33
CA THR A 398 -17.85 14.21 0.31
C THR A 398 -18.96 15.00 -0.36
N ASP A 399 -20.10 14.37 -0.65
CA ASP A 399 -21.25 15.05 -1.23
C ASP A 399 -22.19 15.63 -0.15
N SER A 400 -23.24 16.35 -0.56
CA SER A 400 -24.22 16.91 0.37
C SER A 400 -25.06 15.86 1.12
N ALA A 401 -25.03 14.60 0.71
CA ALA A 401 -25.67 13.48 1.41
C ALA A 401 -24.73 12.86 2.47
N GLY A 402 -23.51 13.37 2.62
CA GLY A 402 -22.52 12.88 3.57
C GLY A 402 -21.77 11.63 3.11
N LEU A 403 -21.88 11.25 1.83
CA LEU A 403 -21.13 10.14 1.27
C LEU A 403 -19.73 10.59 0.85
N THR A 404 -18.71 9.90 1.34
CA THR A 404 -17.30 10.21 1.07
C THR A 404 -16.69 9.20 0.09
N SER A 405 -15.95 9.70 -0.89
CA SER A 405 -15.18 8.92 -1.86
C SER A 405 -14.03 8.14 -1.23
N LEU A 406 -13.50 7.15 -1.95
CA LEU A 406 -12.14 6.68 -1.68
C LEU A 406 -11.13 7.83 -1.90
N PRO A 407 -9.98 7.85 -1.20
CA PRO A 407 -8.96 8.85 -1.43
C PRO A 407 -8.34 8.74 -2.84
N ALA A 408 -8.08 9.88 -3.48
CA ALA A 408 -7.33 9.99 -4.72
C ALA A 408 -5.97 10.64 -4.48
N THR A 409 -4.96 10.20 -5.22
CA THR A 409 -3.60 10.73 -5.14
C THR A 409 -3.42 11.93 -6.06
N VAL A 410 -2.88 13.02 -5.51
CA VAL A 410 -2.27 14.11 -6.27
C VAL A 410 -0.76 13.88 -6.32
N THR A 411 -0.22 13.80 -7.54
CA THR A 411 1.21 13.70 -7.79
C THR A 411 1.72 15.06 -8.25
N ILE A 412 2.63 15.66 -7.50
CA ILE A 412 3.27 16.92 -7.82
C ILE A 412 4.63 16.62 -8.40
N LEU A 413 4.90 17.06 -9.62
CA LEU A 413 6.17 16.78 -10.27
C LEU A 413 7.20 17.88 -9.98
N GLY A 414 8.47 17.51 -9.95
CA GLY A 414 9.57 18.48 -9.83
C GLY A 414 9.67 19.39 -11.06
N PRO A 415 10.31 20.58 -10.93
CA PRO A 415 10.50 21.47 -12.06
C PRO A 415 11.38 20.83 -13.15
N ALA A 416 11.09 21.13 -14.42
CA ALA A 416 11.88 20.68 -15.55
C ALA A 416 13.26 21.35 -15.53
N GLY A 417 14.31 20.58 -15.86
CA GLY A 417 15.67 21.11 -15.93
C GLY A 417 16.45 20.48 -17.05
N ASP A 418 17.46 21.18 -17.57
CA ASP A 418 18.32 20.65 -18.63
C ASP A 418 19.05 19.38 -18.14
N THR A 419 18.76 18.22 -18.75
CA THR A 419 19.49 16.97 -18.52
C THR A 419 20.63 16.79 -19.52
N ARG A 420 20.74 17.70 -20.50
CA ARG A 420 21.64 17.65 -21.66
C ARG A 420 21.47 16.41 -22.54
N SER A 421 20.38 15.67 -22.32
CA SER A 421 20.13 14.37 -22.95
C SER A 421 19.10 14.45 -24.06
N VAL A 422 18.34 15.54 -24.17
CA VAL A 422 17.23 15.67 -25.12
C VAL A 422 17.53 16.73 -26.17
N ARG A 423 17.29 16.40 -27.44
CA ARG A 423 17.32 17.34 -28.56
C ARG A 423 16.14 17.12 -29.49
N VAL A 424 15.57 18.20 -30.00
CA VAL A 424 14.52 18.15 -31.03
C VAL A 424 15.08 18.78 -32.29
N GLN A 425 15.16 18.01 -33.38
CA GLN A 425 15.71 18.50 -34.65
C GLN A 425 14.89 17.99 -35.83
N ASN A 426 14.38 18.91 -36.64
CA ASN A 426 13.59 18.61 -37.83
C ASN A 426 12.51 17.55 -37.56
N GLY A 427 11.70 17.69 -36.50
CA GLY A 427 10.65 16.72 -36.14
C GLY A 427 11.15 15.36 -35.64
N LEU A 428 12.44 15.22 -35.29
CA LEU A 428 12.97 14.08 -34.57
C LEU A 428 13.15 14.44 -33.10
N LEU A 429 12.58 13.65 -32.20
CA LEU A 429 12.91 13.69 -30.78
C LEU A 429 14.06 12.72 -30.54
N ILE A 430 15.24 13.24 -30.21
CA ILE A 430 16.46 12.47 -29.99
C ILE A 430 16.79 12.52 -28.50
N VAL A 431 16.90 11.35 -27.88
CA VAL A 431 17.23 11.22 -26.47
C VAL A 431 18.47 10.33 -26.30
N THR A 432 19.54 10.94 -25.80
CA THR A 432 20.83 10.32 -25.55
C THR A 432 21.19 10.52 -24.08
N PRO A 433 20.94 9.53 -23.21
CA PRO A 433 21.24 9.63 -21.79
C PRO A 433 22.76 9.70 -21.53
N PRO A 434 23.18 10.12 -20.33
CA PRO A 434 24.59 10.26 -19.97
C PRO A 434 25.41 8.97 -20.19
N PRO A 435 26.66 9.08 -20.68
CA PRO A 435 27.39 7.90 -21.09
C PRO A 435 28.22 7.27 -19.94
N PHE A 436 28.44 5.94 -20.03
CA PHE A 436 29.44 5.09 -19.33
C PHE A 436 29.41 4.88 -17.80
N LYS A 437 28.90 5.79 -16.97
CA LYS A 437 29.13 5.70 -15.50
C LYS A 437 27.93 5.30 -14.64
N GLN A 438 26.73 5.17 -15.21
CA GLN A 438 25.54 4.78 -14.44
C GLN A 438 24.53 4.00 -15.29
N ASN A 439 23.61 3.32 -14.62
CA ASN A 439 22.40 2.78 -15.24
C ASN A 439 21.48 3.96 -15.55
N ASN A 440 20.94 4.02 -16.77
CA ASN A 440 20.04 5.10 -17.15
C ASN A 440 18.60 4.62 -17.23
N THR A 441 17.68 5.47 -16.79
CA THR A 441 16.25 5.32 -17.02
C THR A 441 15.78 6.45 -17.93
N VAL A 442 15.14 6.11 -19.04
CA VAL A 442 14.52 7.08 -19.95
C VAL A 442 13.07 6.69 -20.16
N TYR A 443 12.17 7.61 -19.81
CA TYR A 443 10.74 7.48 -20.03
C TYR A 443 10.23 8.62 -20.91
N ILE A 444 9.45 8.30 -21.92
CA ILE A 444 8.69 9.28 -22.70
C ILE A 444 7.20 9.01 -22.47
N GLN A 445 6.50 9.97 -21.88
CA GLN A 445 5.08 9.89 -21.52
C GLN A 445 4.23 10.81 -22.39
N ALA A 446 3.00 10.41 -22.70
CA ALA A 446 2.02 11.31 -23.28
C ALA A 446 1.34 12.09 -22.17
N VAL A 447 1.44 13.42 -22.19
CA VAL A 447 0.74 14.30 -21.25
C VAL A 447 0.05 15.36 -22.09
N ASP A 448 -1.27 15.22 -22.22
CA ASP A 448 -2.08 15.98 -23.18
C ASP A 448 -1.49 15.92 -24.60
N ASN A 449 -1.09 17.06 -25.17
CA ASN A 449 -0.47 17.14 -26.50
C ASN A 449 1.07 17.25 -26.45
N VAL A 450 1.69 17.00 -25.29
CA VAL A 450 3.15 17.14 -25.11
C VAL A 450 3.79 15.78 -24.84
N LEU A 451 4.98 15.57 -25.42
CA LEU A 451 5.83 14.43 -25.09
C LEU A 451 6.66 14.78 -23.87
N ARG A 452 6.30 14.18 -22.73
CA ARG A 452 7.05 14.37 -21.51
C ARG A 452 8.29 13.48 -21.48
N VAL A 453 9.48 14.05 -21.49
CA VAL A 453 10.76 13.31 -21.48
C VAL A 453 11.40 13.35 -20.10
N ILE A 454 11.60 12.18 -19.51
CA ILE A 454 12.18 11.98 -18.18
C ILE A 454 13.46 11.17 -18.34
N VAL A 455 14.57 11.70 -17.84
CA VAL A 455 15.89 11.05 -17.87
C VAL A 455 16.41 10.94 -16.44
N ASN A 456 16.66 9.72 -15.97
CA ASN A 456 17.17 9.41 -14.64
C ASN A 456 16.32 10.03 -13.51
N GLY A 457 14.99 9.98 -13.68
CA GLY A 457 14.02 10.56 -12.74
C GLY A 457 13.85 12.07 -12.83
N LYS A 458 14.61 12.77 -13.69
CA LYS A 458 14.53 14.21 -13.90
C LYS A 458 13.78 14.54 -15.19
N ILE A 459 12.79 15.43 -15.12
CA ILE A 459 12.09 15.96 -16.30
C ILE A 459 13.05 16.88 -17.06
N ASP A 460 13.23 16.64 -18.36
CA ASP A 460 14.08 17.49 -19.19
C ASP A 460 13.41 18.82 -19.54
N SER A 461 14.18 19.89 -19.72
CA SER A 461 13.67 21.18 -20.20
C SER A 461 12.99 21.13 -21.59
N GLN A 462 13.32 20.14 -22.43
CA GLN A 462 12.82 19.99 -23.79
C GLN A 462 11.63 19.01 -23.82
N GLN A 463 10.42 19.57 -23.82
CA GLN A 463 9.16 18.82 -23.81
C GLN A 463 8.35 19.18 -25.08
N PRO A 464 8.62 18.55 -26.23
CA PRO A 464 8.01 18.96 -27.50
C PRO A 464 6.55 18.57 -27.61
N ILE A 465 5.78 19.36 -28.36
CA ILE A 465 4.41 19.02 -28.78
C ILE A 465 4.45 17.76 -29.65
N ALA A 466 3.64 16.76 -29.32
CA ALA A 466 3.62 15.46 -29.97
C ALA A 466 3.36 15.56 -31.48
N SER A 467 2.44 16.43 -31.90
CA SER A 467 2.11 16.65 -33.32
C SER A 467 3.29 17.15 -34.17
N ASN A 468 4.32 17.72 -33.55
CA ASN A 468 5.51 18.22 -34.25
C ASN A 468 6.60 17.14 -34.44
N ILE A 469 6.41 15.96 -33.85
CA ILE A 469 7.41 14.89 -33.85
C ILE A 469 6.95 13.75 -34.76
N ARG A 470 7.74 13.50 -35.82
CA ARG A 470 7.51 12.39 -36.76
C ARG A 470 8.18 11.08 -36.35
N ARG A 471 9.20 11.12 -35.49
CA ARG A 471 9.90 9.92 -35.00
C ARG A 471 10.62 10.19 -33.68
N ILE A 472 10.63 9.18 -32.82
CA ILE A 472 11.41 9.16 -31.57
C ILE A 472 12.66 8.31 -31.76
N ILE A 473 13.81 8.80 -31.29
CA ILE A 473 15.10 8.10 -31.34
C ILE A 473 15.66 8.05 -29.91
N LEU A 474 15.78 6.84 -29.37
CA LEU A 474 16.30 6.56 -28.04
C LEU A 474 17.62 5.80 -28.13
N PHE A 475 18.65 6.31 -27.47
CA PHE A 475 19.94 5.64 -27.34
C PHE A 475 20.17 5.16 -25.91
N GLY A 476 20.77 3.99 -25.77
CA GLY A 476 21.33 3.47 -24.54
C GLY A 476 22.84 3.72 -24.49
N SER A 477 23.41 3.38 -23.36
CA SER A 477 24.80 3.58 -22.97
C SER A 477 25.59 2.25 -23.06
N LYS A 478 26.63 2.09 -22.24
CA LYS A 478 27.38 0.82 -22.11
C LYS A 478 26.96 0.00 -20.88
N ARG A 479 25.92 0.43 -20.15
CA ARG A 479 25.45 -0.12 -18.86
C ARG A 479 24.02 -0.65 -18.97
N ASN A 480 23.40 -0.98 -17.84
CA ASN A 480 22.05 -1.54 -17.78
C ASN A 480 21.04 -0.40 -17.87
N ASP A 481 20.49 -0.15 -19.06
CA ASP A 481 19.55 0.94 -19.27
C ASP A 481 18.10 0.44 -19.39
N THR A 482 17.17 1.26 -18.90
CA THR A 482 15.72 1.08 -19.11
C THR A 482 15.23 2.20 -20.00
N LEU A 483 14.80 1.85 -21.22
CA LEU A 483 14.32 2.81 -22.22
C LEU A 483 12.88 2.44 -22.56
N ALA A 484 11.93 3.32 -22.22
CA ALA A 484 10.52 3.04 -22.41
C ALA A 484 9.74 4.26 -22.96
N ILE A 485 8.88 3.97 -23.94
CA ILE A 485 7.90 4.91 -24.47
C ILE A 485 6.51 4.45 -24.04
N ASP A 486 5.66 5.39 -23.63
CA ASP A 486 4.28 5.16 -23.29
C ASP A 486 3.49 4.51 -24.46
N PRO A 487 2.74 3.43 -24.24
CA PRO A 487 1.87 2.83 -25.25
C PRO A 487 0.88 3.77 -25.93
N ALA A 488 0.46 4.86 -25.27
CA ALA A 488 -0.42 5.85 -25.87
C ALA A 488 0.25 6.64 -27.00
N ILE A 489 1.58 6.69 -27.05
CA ILE A 489 2.34 7.41 -28.07
C ILE A 489 2.43 6.56 -29.35
N THR A 490 1.66 6.94 -30.37
CA THR A 490 1.61 6.24 -31.67
C THR A 490 2.72 6.65 -32.64
N ILE A 491 3.63 7.55 -32.22
CA ILE A 491 4.75 8.03 -33.02
C ILE A 491 5.75 6.87 -33.25
N PRO A 492 6.20 6.62 -34.50
CA PRO A 492 7.20 5.60 -34.78
C PRO A 492 8.50 5.83 -34.01
N SER A 493 9.18 4.75 -33.60
CA SER A 493 10.38 4.86 -32.76
C SER A 493 11.56 4.02 -33.25
N SER A 494 12.77 4.46 -32.88
CA SER A 494 14.01 3.71 -32.97
C SER A 494 14.65 3.64 -31.59
N ILE A 495 14.76 2.45 -31.01
CA ILE A 495 15.30 2.25 -29.67
C ILE A 495 16.57 1.40 -29.76
N ASN A 496 17.71 1.98 -29.44
CA ASN A 496 19.00 1.29 -29.43
C ASN A 496 19.44 1.12 -27.98
N GLY A 497 19.60 -0.11 -27.51
CA GLY A 497 20.06 -0.43 -26.16
C GLY A 497 21.56 -0.16 -25.92
N GLY A 498 22.28 0.40 -26.88
CA GLY A 498 23.66 0.83 -26.73
C GLY A 498 24.68 -0.30 -26.89
N MET A 499 25.86 -0.11 -26.29
CA MET A 499 27.06 -0.92 -26.52
C MET A 499 27.38 -1.93 -25.39
N GLY A 500 26.47 -2.20 -24.45
CA GLY A 500 26.70 -3.12 -23.33
C GLY A 500 25.53 -3.26 -22.36
N GLY A 501 25.70 -4.02 -21.26
CA GLY A 501 24.73 -4.14 -20.15
C GLY A 501 23.52 -5.06 -20.39
N GLN A 502 22.65 -5.17 -19.38
CA GLN A 502 21.32 -5.79 -19.44
C GLN A 502 20.28 -4.69 -19.62
N ASN A 503 19.80 -4.50 -20.84
CA ASN A 503 18.90 -3.40 -21.16
C ASN A 503 17.45 -3.86 -21.23
N HIS A 504 16.54 -3.01 -20.75
CA HIS A 504 15.09 -3.20 -20.83
C HIS A 504 14.52 -2.17 -21.79
N LEU A 505 14.13 -2.61 -22.98
CA LEU A 505 13.64 -1.77 -24.06
C LEU A 505 12.14 -2.00 -24.25
N ARG A 506 11.35 -0.92 -24.27
CA ARG A 506 9.91 -0.97 -24.50
C ARG A 506 9.47 0.10 -25.50
N ALA A 507 8.90 -0.35 -26.61
CA ALA A 507 8.28 0.54 -27.59
C ALA A 507 6.93 1.10 -27.09
N GLY A 508 6.51 2.20 -27.72
CA GLY A 508 5.21 2.83 -27.49
C GLY A 508 4.09 2.16 -28.29
N GLY A 509 3.12 2.94 -28.76
CA GLY A 509 2.03 2.49 -29.62
C GLY A 509 2.36 2.48 -31.12
N GLY A 510 3.44 3.16 -31.53
CA GLY A 510 3.87 3.26 -32.92
C GLY A 510 4.84 2.17 -33.37
N ALA A 511 4.89 1.92 -34.68
CA ALA A 511 5.82 0.96 -35.27
C ALA A 511 7.29 1.31 -34.96
N SER A 512 8.05 0.30 -34.52
CA SER A 512 9.31 0.50 -33.85
C SER A 512 10.41 -0.42 -34.38
N ILE A 513 11.64 0.11 -34.38
CA ILE A 513 12.86 -0.65 -34.63
C ILE A 513 13.65 -0.68 -33.32
N MET A 514 13.95 -1.86 -32.82
CA MET A 514 14.62 -2.05 -31.53
C MET A 514 15.91 -2.85 -31.71
N GLN A 515 17.00 -2.40 -31.11
CA GLN A 515 18.33 -2.99 -31.25
C GLN A 515 18.96 -3.22 -29.88
N GLY A 516 19.52 -4.40 -29.64
CA GLY A 516 20.25 -4.75 -28.41
C GLY A 516 21.41 -5.69 -28.70
N TRP A 517 22.22 -5.31 -29.68
CA TRP A 517 23.27 -6.13 -30.28
C TRP A 517 24.48 -6.40 -29.36
N TRP A 518 24.80 -5.46 -28.48
CA TRP A 518 26.04 -5.52 -27.68
C TRP A 518 25.82 -5.86 -26.20
N GLY A 519 24.57 -5.86 -25.74
CA GLY A 519 24.22 -6.17 -24.36
C GLY A 519 24.15 -7.68 -24.05
N LYS A 520 24.17 -8.02 -22.77
CA LYS A 520 23.94 -9.36 -22.24
C LYS A 520 22.54 -9.38 -21.64
N PHE A 521 21.69 -10.34 -22.01
CA PHE A 521 20.34 -10.51 -21.45
C PHE A 521 19.41 -9.30 -21.62
N ASN A 522 19.43 -8.69 -22.81
CA ASN A 522 18.51 -7.60 -23.13
C ASN A 522 17.07 -8.11 -23.18
N THR A 523 16.12 -7.34 -22.65
CA THR A 523 14.69 -7.59 -22.76
C THR A 523 14.09 -6.57 -23.73
N MET A 524 13.33 -7.03 -24.73
CA MET A 524 12.68 -6.15 -25.71
C MET A 524 11.20 -6.46 -25.81
N LYS A 525 10.37 -5.44 -25.62
CA LYS A 525 8.94 -5.50 -25.84
C LYS A 525 8.55 -4.52 -26.94
N GLY A 526 8.01 -5.05 -28.03
CA GLY A 526 7.47 -4.26 -29.14
C GLY A 526 6.24 -3.43 -28.74
N SER A 527 5.69 -2.76 -29.74
CA SER A 527 4.41 -2.09 -29.76
C SER A 527 3.28 -3.07 -30.16
N PRO A 528 2.03 -2.60 -30.23
CA PRO A 528 0.95 -3.32 -30.90
C PRO A 528 1.06 -3.36 -32.44
N GLN A 529 1.99 -2.60 -33.03
CA GLN A 529 2.20 -2.52 -34.47
C GLN A 529 3.20 -3.58 -34.95
N LYS A 530 3.58 -3.53 -36.23
CA LYS A 530 4.62 -4.41 -36.77
C LYS A 530 6.01 -3.85 -36.45
N ASP A 531 6.74 -4.52 -35.56
CA ASP A 531 8.08 -4.10 -35.17
C ASP A 531 9.21 -4.93 -35.78
N GLN A 532 10.41 -4.36 -35.73
CA GLN A 532 11.67 -5.02 -36.06
C GLN A 532 12.55 -5.08 -34.83
N LEU A 533 12.71 -6.28 -34.25
CA LEU A 533 13.47 -6.49 -33.02
C LEU A 533 14.76 -7.23 -33.32
N ILE A 534 15.89 -6.65 -32.94
CA ILE A 534 17.21 -7.12 -33.35
C ILE A 534 18.06 -7.34 -32.10
N GLY A 535 18.46 -8.59 -31.85
CA GLY A 535 19.18 -8.98 -30.65
C GLY A 535 20.35 -9.93 -30.91
N THR A 536 20.97 -10.37 -29.81
CA THR A 536 22.10 -11.31 -29.84
C THR A 536 21.62 -12.70 -29.46
N ALA A 537 22.05 -13.70 -30.24
CA ALA A 537 21.65 -15.09 -30.03
C ALA A 537 21.96 -15.54 -28.59
N GLY A 538 20.97 -16.15 -27.91
CA GLY A 538 21.09 -16.61 -26.52
C GLY A 538 21.21 -15.51 -25.47
N ARG A 539 21.17 -14.23 -25.85
CA ARG A 539 21.38 -13.07 -24.95
C ARG A 539 20.30 -12.00 -25.09
N THR A 540 19.22 -12.26 -25.80
CA THR A 540 18.07 -11.35 -25.93
C THR A 540 16.78 -12.11 -25.68
N HIS A 541 15.96 -11.57 -24.79
CA HIS A 541 14.62 -12.02 -24.48
C HIS A 541 13.61 -11.10 -25.18
N PHE A 542 12.90 -11.62 -26.16
CA PHE A 542 11.78 -10.91 -26.76
C PHE A 542 10.52 -11.19 -25.95
N VAL A 543 9.79 -10.14 -25.60
CA VAL A 543 8.51 -10.21 -24.90
C VAL A 543 7.40 -10.13 -25.92
N LYS A 544 6.48 -11.10 -25.90
CA LYS A 544 5.35 -11.14 -26.83
C LYS A 544 4.45 -9.92 -26.67
N THR A 545 4.02 -9.37 -27.80
CA THR A 545 2.99 -8.36 -27.92
C THR A 545 1.89 -8.85 -28.88
N VAL A 546 0.84 -8.04 -29.06
CA VAL A 546 -0.19 -8.30 -30.06
C VAL A 546 0.28 -8.00 -31.50
N GLY A 547 1.45 -7.37 -31.65
CA GLY A 547 2.06 -7.02 -32.92
C GLY A 547 2.61 -8.22 -33.69
N ASN A 548 2.57 -8.15 -35.03
CA ASN A 548 3.15 -9.17 -35.91
C ASN A 548 4.64 -8.91 -36.15
N ASP A 549 5.42 -8.99 -35.08
CA ASP A 549 6.82 -8.59 -35.05
C ASP A 549 7.72 -9.51 -35.85
N THR A 550 8.77 -8.92 -36.43
CA THR A 550 9.88 -9.68 -37.01
C THR A 550 11.08 -9.57 -36.09
N MET A 551 11.53 -10.70 -35.56
CA MET A 551 12.69 -10.77 -34.67
C MET A 551 13.88 -11.36 -35.41
N PHE A 552 15.07 -10.85 -35.15
CA PHE A 552 16.33 -11.41 -35.63
C PHE A 552 17.31 -11.54 -34.48
N THR A 553 18.00 -12.68 -34.39
CA THR A 553 19.16 -12.84 -33.50
C THR A 553 20.37 -13.34 -34.26
N GLY A 554 21.53 -12.73 -34.04
CA GLY A 554 22.79 -13.15 -34.67
C GLY A 554 24.00 -12.99 -33.76
N ASP A 555 25.18 -13.30 -34.30
CA ASP A 555 26.45 -13.02 -33.65
C ASP A 555 26.94 -11.62 -34.05
N PRO A 556 27.16 -10.71 -33.08
CA PRO A 556 27.60 -9.36 -33.37
C PRO A 556 29.04 -9.24 -33.91
N THR A 557 29.84 -10.30 -33.81
CA THR A 557 31.27 -10.32 -34.20
C THR A 557 31.53 -10.89 -35.60
N ALA A 558 30.51 -11.40 -36.29
CA ALA A 558 30.61 -12.00 -37.62
C ALA A 558 30.75 -10.94 -38.75
N ALA A 559 31.80 -10.11 -38.68
CA ALA A 559 31.95 -8.92 -39.53
C ALA A 559 32.34 -9.20 -41.00
N LEU A 560 32.79 -10.41 -41.35
CA LEU A 560 33.40 -10.69 -42.67
C LEU A 560 32.47 -11.31 -43.72
N HIS A 561 31.28 -11.80 -43.38
CA HIS A 561 30.40 -12.52 -44.32
C HIS A 561 28.91 -12.12 -44.28
N GLY A 562 28.61 -10.93 -43.75
CA GLY A 562 27.23 -10.49 -43.50
C GLY A 562 26.65 -11.05 -42.20
N PRO A 563 25.56 -10.47 -41.67
CA PRO A 563 25.00 -10.89 -40.40
C PRO A 563 24.45 -12.31 -40.50
N LYS A 564 25.17 -13.28 -39.93
CA LYS A 564 24.66 -14.65 -39.74
C LYS A 564 23.74 -14.66 -38.52
N GLY A 565 22.53 -15.16 -38.70
CA GLY A 565 21.56 -15.27 -37.63
C GLY A 565 20.24 -15.86 -38.08
N THR A 566 19.30 -15.93 -37.14
CA THR A 566 18.02 -16.59 -37.30
C THR A 566 16.89 -15.58 -37.14
N PHE A 567 15.91 -15.63 -38.03
CA PHE A 567 14.67 -14.87 -37.91
C PHE A 567 13.64 -15.65 -37.10
N TYR A 568 12.84 -14.96 -36.30
CA TYR A 568 11.80 -15.56 -35.47
C TYR A 568 10.47 -14.82 -35.60
N LYS A 569 9.39 -15.56 -35.32
CA LYS A 569 8.02 -15.05 -35.11
C LYS A 569 7.35 -15.75 -33.93
N TRP A 570 6.31 -15.11 -33.39
CA TRP A 570 5.46 -15.73 -32.37
C TRP A 570 4.43 -16.67 -33.00
N VAL A 571 4.40 -17.93 -32.53
CA VAL A 571 3.36 -18.92 -32.85
C VAL A 571 2.94 -19.58 -31.54
N ASN A 572 1.65 -19.54 -31.19
CA ASN A 572 1.10 -20.14 -29.96
C ASN A 572 1.92 -19.81 -28.69
N ASN A 573 2.25 -18.52 -28.52
CA ASN A 573 3.04 -18.03 -27.38
C ASN A 573 4.50 -18.52 -27.31
N ARG A 574 5.05 -19.07 -28.39
CA ARG A 574 6.45 -19.50 -28.50
C ARG A 574 7.14 -18.84 -29.69
N LEU A 575 8.45 -18.60 -29.56
CA LEU A 575 9.27 -18.14 -30.68
C LEU A 575 9.59 -19.31 -31.60
N VAL A 576 9.21 -19.18 -32.87
CA VAL A 576 9.47 -20.17 -33.92
C VAL A 576 10.41 -19.55 -34.95
N ALA A 577 11.48 -20.26 -35.27
CA ALA A 577 12.42 -19.85 -36.31
C ALA A 577 11.74 -19.87 -37.68
N ILE A 578 11.99 -18.85 -38.49
CA ILE A 578 11.45 -18.71 -39.84
C ILE A 578 12.59 -18.50 -40.86
N PRO A 579 12.38 -18.87 -42.14
CA PRO A 579 13.33 -18.56 -43.20
C PRO A 579 13.60 -17.05 -43.28
N ALA A 580 14.81 -16.69 -43.71
CA ALA A 580 15.14 -15.29 -43.97
C ALA A 580 14.13 -14.67 -44.95
N PRO A 581 13.63 -13.45 -44.69
CA PRO A 581 12.80 -12.73 -45.64
C PRO A 581 13.51 -12.66 -46.99
N LYS A 582 12.76 -12.87 -48.10
CA LYS A 582 13.33 -12.73 -49.44
C LYS A 582 13.98 -11.35 -49.55
N PRO A 583 15.24 -11.25 -50.02
CA PRO A 583 15.89 -9.96 -50.16
C PRO A 583 15.04 -9.06 -51.07
N LEU A 584 14.96 -7.78 -50.71
CA LEU A 584 14.40 -6.77 -51.61
C LEU A 584 15.16 -6.85 -52.95
N PRO A 585 14.49 -6.64 -54.10
CA PRO A 585 15.16 -6.66 -55.39
C PRO A 585 16.39 -5.74 -55.31
N LYS A 586 17.57 -6.26 -55.67
CA LYS A 586 18.79 -5.47 -55.71
C LYS A 586 18.49 -4.21 -56.51
N PHE A 587 18.70 -3.03 -55.91
CA PHE A 587 18.73 -1.80 -56.69
C PHE A 587 19.75 -2.02 -57.81
N LYS A 588 19.29 -2.09 -59.05
CA LYS A 588 20.18 -1.97 -60.20
C LYS A 588 20.81 -0.59 -60.05
N LYS A 589 22.12 -0.52 -59.79
CA LYS A 589 22.88 0.71 -60.01
C LYS A 589 22.55 1.16 -61.43
N ARG A 590 21.88 2.30 -61.57
CA ARG A 590 22.02 3.13 -62.76
C ARG A 590 23.17 4.07 -62.50
#